data_AF-A0A661S0R0-F1
#
_entry.id   AF-A0A661S0R0-F1
#
_cell.length_a   1.000
_cell.length_b   1.000
_cell.length_c   1.000
_cell.angle_alpha   90.00
_cell.angle_beta   90.00
_cell.angle_gamma   90.00
#
_symmetry.space_group_name_H-M   'P 1'
#
loop_
_entity.id
_entity.type
_entity.pdbx_description
1 polymer ?
#
loop_
_entity_poly.entity_id
_entity_poly.type
_entity_poly.pdbx_seq_one_letter_code
_entity_poly.pdbx_strand_id
1 'polypeptide(L)'
;MFLVTWYTTSAQKADGLVINLAGRQRMLSQKMSKELFAFAVATDIKVKEKLFSGTNNTIKVFDITLSALTDSGKAPLSFDLDGKYAACPKASEPAFSQLGKVKTIWQDFSSHMVKALSEDKDAAKSVAFIKNNNLSLLKE
;
A
#
# COMPACT_ATOMS: atom_id res chain seq x y z
N MET A 1 27.89 1.11 28.61
CA MET A 1 26.47 1.43 28.92
C MET A 1 25.84 2.34 27.88
N PHE A 2 26.37 3.54 27.60
CA PHE A 2 25.79 4.46 26.59
C PHE A 2 25.61 3.89 25.18
N LEU A 3 26.55 3.09 24.67
CA LEU A 3 26.43 2.45 23.35
C LEU A 3 25.26 1.45 23.28
N VAL A 4 25.06 0.69 24.35
CA VAL A 4 23.95 -0.27 24.46
C VAL A 4 22.63 0.49 24.54
N THR A 5 22.55 1.55 25.34
CA THR A 5 21.36 2.42 25.41
C THR A 5 21.05 3.08 24.05
N TRP A 6 22.07 3.59 23.37
CA TRP A 6 21.90 4.20 22.04
C TRP A 6 21.40 3.18 21.02
N TYR A 7 21.98 1.98 21.02
CA TYR A 7 21.57 0.87 20.15
C TYR A 7 20.12 0.45 20.43
N THR A 8 19.75 0.22 21.68
CA THR A 8 18.39 -0.21 22.04
C THR A 8 17.36 0.87 21.72
N THR A 9 17.63 2.14 22.01
CA THR A 9 16.72 3.24 21.65
C THR A 9 16.60 3.41 20.13
N SER A 10 17.68 3.23 19.37
CA SER A 10 17.65 3.31 17.90
C SER A 10 16.85 2.15 17.29
N ALA A 11 17.01 0.93 17.82
CA ALA A 11 16.25 -0.23 17.42
C ALA A 11 14.74 -0.04 17.69
N GLN A 12 14.38 0.44 18.89
CA GLN A 12 12.98 0.76 19.23
C GLN A 12 12.34 1.80 18.30
N LYS A 13 13.11 2.82 17.88
CA LYS A 13 12.63 3.82 16.91
C LYS A 13 12.39 3.20 15.53
N ALA A 14 13.26 2.29 15.09
CA ALA A 14 13.09 1.56 13.83
C ALA A 14 11.85 0.65 13.90
N ASP A 15 11.62 -0.04 15.03
CA ASP A 15 10.45 -0.88 15.23
C ASP A 15 9.15 -0.07 15.18
N GLY A 16 9.10 1.08 15.86
CA GLY A 16 7.93 1.97 15.82
C GLY A 16 7.60 2.48 14.42
N LEU A 17 8.63 2.77 13.61
CA LEU A 17 8.46 3.14 12.21
C LEU A 17 7.87 1.99 11.39
N VAL A 18 8.45 0.79 11.50
CA VAL A 18 8.00 -0.41 10.76
C VAL A 18 6.54 -0.73 11.08
N ILE A 19 6.16 -0.70 12.37
CA ILE A 19 4.78 -0.93 12.81
C ILE A 19 3.83 0.09 12.19
N ASN A 20 4.20 1.37 12.15
CA ASN A 20 3.37 2.42 11.56
C ASN A 20 3.22 2.23 10.04
N LEU A 21 4.30 1.87 9.33
CA LEU A 21 4.26 1.59 7.90
C LEU A 21 3.38 0.37 7.58
N ALA A 22 3.49 -0.69 8.37
CA ALA A 22 2.64 -1.88 8.25
C ALA A 22 1.17 -1.55 8.52
N GLY A 23 0.86 -0.84 9.61
CA GLY A 23 -0.50 -0.39 9.92
C GLY A 23 -1.10 0.50 8.83
N ARG A 24 -0.28 1.32 8.17
CA ARG A 24 -0.69 2.16 7.04
C ARG A 24 -1.14 1.35 5.83
N GLN A 25 -0.60 0.14 5.60
CA GLN A 25 -1.01 -0.71 4.48
C GLN A 25 -2.52 -1.01 4.51
N ARG A 26 -3.08 -1.28 5.70
CA ARG A 26 -4.52 -1.51 5.88
C ARG A 26 -5.35 -0.30 5.48
N MET A 27 -4.92 0.90 5.89
CA MET A 27 -5.63 2.11 5.51
C MET A 27 -5.48 2.41 4.00
N LEU A 28 -4.30 2.20 3.44
CA LEU A 28 -4.04 2.39 2.02
C LEU A 28 -4.88 1.43 1.15
N SER A 29 -5.06 0.17 1.57
CA SER A 29 -5.92 -0.80 0.86
C SER A 29 -7.38 -0.35 0.78
N GLN A 30 -7.91 0.19 1.88
CA GLN A 30 -9.25 0.73 1.91
C GLN A 30 -9.36 2.05 1.14
N LYS A 31 -8.33 2.91 1.25
CA LYS A 31 -8.27 4.20 0.55
C LYS A 31 -8.30 4.00 -0.97
N MET A 32 -7.44 3.14 -1.52
CA MET A 32 -7.41 2.92 -2.97
C MET A 32 -8.72 2.29 -3.48
N SER A 33 -9.31 1.36 -2.72
CA SER A 33 -10.60 0.76 -3.06
C SER A 33 -11.72 1.82 -3.12
N LYS A 34 -11.76 2.72 -2.13
CA LYS A 34 -12.73 3.82 -2.08
C LYS A 34 -12.52 4.83 -3.22
N GLU A 35 -11.28 5.21 -3.49
CA GLU A 35 -10.94 6.11 -4.60
C GLU A 35 -11.33 5.50 -5.95
N LEU A 36 -11.11 4.20 -6.14
CA LEU A 36 -11.55 3.48 -7.33
C LEU A 36 -13.08 3.48 -7.48
N PHE A 37 -13.83 3.20 -6.41
CA PHE A 37 -15.29 3.23 -6.49
C PHE A 37 -15.82 4.62 -6.78
N ALA A 38 -15.19 5.66 -6.22
CA ALA A 38 -15.51 7.04 -6.56
C ALA A 38 -15.19 7.34 -8.04
N PHE A 39 -14.06 6.85 -8.56
CA PHE A 39 -13.68 6.99 -9.97
C PHE A 39 -14.71 6.33 -10.88
N ALA A 40 -15.19 5.12 -10.53
CA ALA A 40 -16.13 4.37 -11.33
C ALA A 40 -17.52 5.03 -11.48
N VAL A 41 -17.92 5.86 -10.50
CA VAL A 41 -19.21 6.57 -10.53
C VAL A 41 -19.10 8.05 -10.93
N ALA A 42 -17.87 8.57 -11.06
CA ALA A 42 -17.65 9.97 -11.40
C ALA A 42 -18.05 10.25 -12.86
N THR A 43 -18.87 11.28 -13.06
CA THR A 43 -19.30 11.75 -14.38
C THR A 43 -18.54 13.00 -14.83
N ASP A 44 -18.09 13.83 -13.89
CA ASP A 44 -17.27 15.01 -14.17
C ASP A 44 -15.83 14.61 -14.52
N ILE A 45 -15.35 15.09 -15.67
CA ILE A 45 -14.04 14.74 -16.22
C ILE A 45 -12.90 15.17 -15.29
N LYS A 46 -12.97 16.39 -14.73
CA LYS A 46 -11.91 16.91 -13.85
C LYS A 46 -11.85 16.13 -12.54
N VAL A 47 -13.00 15.77 -11.99
CA VAL A 47 -13.09 14.90 -10.81
C VAL A 47 -12.52 13.52 -11.12
N LYS A 48 -12.83 12.96 -12.29
CA LYS A 48 -12.36 11.64 -12.72
C LYS A 48 -10.83 11.61 -12.89
N GLU A 49 -10.24 12.61 -13.53
CA GLU A 49 -8.77 12.76 -13.67
C GLU A 49 -8.07 12.87 -12.30
N LYS A 50 -8.65 13.65 -11.37
CA LYS A 50 -8.14 13.77 -10.00
C LYS A 50 -8.21 12.44 -9.24
N LEU A 51 -9.31 11.70 -9.39
CA LEU A 51 -9.46 10.39 -8.75
C LEU A 51 -8.52 9.35 -9.36
N PHE A 52 -8.33 9.37 -10.68
CA PHE A 52 -7.38 8.49 -11.37
C PHE A 52 -5.96 8.69 -10.85
N SER A 53 -5.48 9.95 -10.85
CA SER A 53 -4.15 10.30 -10.36
C SER A 53 -3.98 9.99 -8.87
N GLY A 54 -4.98 10.31 -8.04
CA GLY A 54 -4.98 9.99 -6.61
C GLY A 54 -4.94 8.49 -6.33
N THR A 55 -5.76 7.70 -7.03
CA THR A 55 -5.79 6.23 -6.88
C THR A 55 -4.45 5.63 -7.29
N ASN A 56 -3.88 6.06 -8.42
CA ASN A 56 -2.57 5.58 -8.88
C ASN A 56 -1.45 5.93 -7.90
N ASN A 57 -1.50 7.10 -7.27
CA ASN A 57 -0.57 7.48 -6.22
C ASN A 57 -0.71 6.56 -4.98
N THR A 58 -1.93 6.28 -4.53
CA THR A 58 -2.19 5.38 -3.40
C THR A 58 -1.66 3.97 -3.68
N ILE A 59 -1.89 3.44 -4.89
CA ILE A 59 -1.36 2.14 -5.35
C ILE A 59 0.17 2.13 -5.27
N LYS A 60 0.84 3.15 -5.80
CA LYS A 60 2.32 3.27 -5.76
C LYS A 60 2.86 3.34 -4.34
N VAL A 61 2.25 4.15 -3.48
CA VAL A 61 2.66 4.28 -2.07
C VAL A 61 2.52 2.94 -1.35
N PHE A 62 1.43 2.20 -1.58
CA PHE A 62 1.24 0.85 -1.04
C PHE A 62 2.35 -0.10 -1.53
N ASP A 63 2.54 -0.18 -2.85
CA ASP A 63 3.48 -1.12 -3.47
C ASP A 63 4.94 -0.90 -3.03
N ILE A 64 5.39 0.36 -3.01
CA ILE A 64 6.74 0.74 -2.54
C ILE A 64 6.90 0.38 -1.08
N THR A 65 5.90 0.66 -0.26
CA THR A 65 5.97 0.40 1.19
C THR A 65 5.96 -1.10 1.48
N LEU A 66 5.12 -1.89 0.80
CA LEU A 66 5.09 -3.35 0.93
C LEU A 66 6.42 -3.99 0.51
N SER A 67 7.00 -3.50 -0.59
CA SER A 67 8.31 -3.96 -1.06
C SER A 67 9.41 -3.62 -0.05
N ALA A 68 9.42 -2.40 0.48
CA ALA A 68 10.39 -1.99 1.50
C ALA A 68 10.25 -2.78 2.82
N LEU A 69 9.02 -3.09 3.24
CA LEU A 69 8.75 -3.91 4.43
C LEU A 69 9.23 -5.36 4.24
N THR A 70 9.15 -5.90 3.03
CA THR A 70 9.48 -7.31 2.75
C THR A 70 10.97 -7.49 2.48
N ASP A 71 11.50 -6.73 1.52
CA ASP A 71 12.80 -6.96 0.90
C ASP A 71 13.88 -6.00 1.41
N SER A 72 13.55 -5.14 2.38
CA SER A 72 14.27 -3.92 2.80
C SER A 72 14.26 -2.82 1.73
N GLY A 73 14.55 -1.58 2.14
CA GLY A 73 14.63 -0.47 1.20
C GLY A 73 14.22 0.85 1.83
N LYS A 74 13.63 1.73 1.02
CA LYS A 74 13.11 3.04 1.47
C LYS A 74 11.60 3.08 1.30
N ALA A 75 10.89 3.42 2.37
CA ALA A 75 9.45 3.65 2.35
C ALA A 75 9.13 5.14 2.50
N PRO A 76 8.15 5.68 1.78
CA PRO A 76 7.71 7.06 1.96
C PRO A 76 7.05 7.22 3.34
N LEU A 77 7.33 8.34 4.01
CA LEU A 77 6.73 8.67 5.32
C LEU A 77 5.33 9.29 5.18
N SER A 78 4.94 9.65 3.96
CA SER A 78 3.68 10.33 3.64
C SER A 78 3.09 9.78 2.34
N PHE A 79 1.96 10.33 1.90
CA PHE A 79 1.40 10.00 0.58
C PHE A 79 2.08 10.75 -0.57
N ASP A 80 2.96 11.70 -0.24
CA ASP A 80 3.78 12.41 -1.21
C ASP A 80 5.02 11.59 -1.52
N LEU A 81 5.13 11.13 -2.77
CA LEU A 81 6.25 10.36 -3.29
C LEU A 81 7.50 11.22 -3.53
N ASP A 82 7.37 12.54 -3.58
CA ASP A 82 8.52 13.46 -3.64
C ASP A 82 8.99 13.87 -2.22
N GLY A 83 8.28 13.38 -1.20
CA GLY A 83 8.52 13.69 0.20
C GLY A 83 9.67 12.91 0.84
N LYS A 84 9.63 12.85 2.18
CA LYS A 84 10.66 12.16 2.96
C LYS A 84 10.47 10.65 2.93
N TYR A 85 11.58 9.94 2.82
CA TYR A 85 11.66 8.49 2.93
C TYR A 85 12.42 8.08 4.18
N ALA A 86 12.10 6.89 4.69
CA ALA A 86 12.86 6.26 5.76
C ALA A 86 13.31 4.86 5.34
N ALA A 87 14.48 4.46 5.83
CA ALA A 87 15.01 3.12 5.61
C ALA A 87 14.17 2.11 6.39
N CYS A 88 13.84 1.01 5.73
CA CYS A 88 13.13 -0.13 6.31
C CYS A 88 14.10 -1.33 6.32
N PRO A 89 14.37 -1.93 7.49
CA PRO A 89 15.20 -3.12 7.56
C PRO A 89 14.46 -4.30 6.90
N LYS A 90 15.22 -5.33 6.52
CA LYS A 90 14.64 -6.57 5.98
C LYS A 90 13.77 -7.24 7.06
N ALA A 91 12.59 -7.72 6.67
CA ALA A 91 11.76 -8.50 7.59
C ALA A 91 12.44 -9.82 7.99
N SER A 92 12.33 -10.16 9.26
CA SER A 92 12.64 -11.48 9.81
C SER A 92 11.37 -12.31 9.99
N GLU A 93 11.51 -13.61 10.21
CA GLU A 93 10.36 -14.44 10.57
C GLU A 93 9.78 -14.04 11.95
N PRO A 94 8.45 -14.17 12.16
CA PRO A 94 7.45 -14.71 11.22
C PRO A 94 6.88 -13.69 10.21
N ALA A 95 7.32 -12.43 10.28
CA ALA A 95 6.77 -11.34 9.46
C ALA A 95 7.11 -11.51 7.97
N PHE A 96 8.29 -12.00 7.65
CA PHE A 96 8.71 -12.25 6.26
C PHE A 96 7.74 -13.20 5.54
N SER A 97 7.41 -14.34 6.14
CA SER A 97 6.43 -15.28 5.58
C SER A 97 5.04 -14.67 5.42
N GLN A 98 4.58 -13.86 6.38
CA GLN A 98 3.29 -13.18 6.29
C GLN A 98 3.27 -12.15 5.16
N LEU A 99 4.32 -11.33 5.03
CA LEU A 99 4.46 -10.36 3.95
C LEU A 99 4.49 -11.02 2.56
N GLY A 100 5.05 -12.24 2.46
CA GLY A 100 4.99 -13.05 1.24
C GLY A 100 3.55 -13.39 0.81
N LYS A 101 2.66 -13.71 1.77
CA LYS A 101 1.23 -13.91 1.49
C LYS A 101 0.56 -12.62 1.03
N VAL A 102 0.83 -11.51 1.74
CA VAL A 102 0.31 -10.18 1.36
C VAL A 102 0.75 -9.81 -0.05
N LYS A 103 2.02 -10.04 -0.40
CA LYS A 103 2.56 -9.77 -1.74
C LYS A 103 1.84 -10.58 -2.83
N THR A 104 1.51 -11.84 -2.54
CA THR A 104 0.76 -12.70 -3.47
C THR A 104 -0.66 -12.19 -3.69
N ILE A 105 -1.38 -11.86 -2.61
CA ILE A 105 -2.74 -11.29 -2.70
C ILE A 105 -2.71 -9.92 -3.41
N TRP A 106 -1.70 -9.11 -3.11
CA TRP A 106 -1.51 -7.79 -3.71
C TRP A 106 -1.24 -7.84 -5.22
N GLN A 107 -0.47 -8.81 -5.70
CA GLN A 107 -0.20 -8.95 -7.14
C GLN A 107 -1.49 -9.14 -7.94
N ASP A 108 -2.40 -9.98 -7.46
CA ASP A 108 -3.70 -10.18 -8.11
C ASP A 108 -4.58 -8.92 -7.99
N PHE A 109 -4.68 -8.38 -6.77
CA PHE A 109 -5.48 -7.19 -6.48
C PHE A 109 -5.05 -5.95 -7.29
N SER A 110 -3.75 -5.67 -7.35
CA SER A 110 -3.19 -4.53 -8.09
C SER A 110 -3.42 -4.65 -9.59
N SER A 111 -3.37 -5.87 -10.15
CA SER A 111 -3.70 -6.11 -11.56
C SER A 111 -5.14 -5.72 -11.89
N HIS A 112 -6.09 -6.03 -10.99
CA HIS A 112 -7.48 -5.63 -11.10
C HIS A 112 -7.67 -4.12 -10.88
N MET A 113 -6.91 -3.49 -9.98
CA MET A 113 -6.94 -2.03 -9.80
C MET A 113 -6.55 -1.30 -11.09
N VAL A 114 -5.49 -1.73 -11.76
CA VAL A 114 -5.02 -1.11 -13.02
C VAL A 114 -6.06 -1.29 -14.14
N LYS A 115 -6.63 -2.49 -14.29
CA LYS A 115 -7.70 -2.77 -15.27
C LYS A 115 -8.99 -1.99 -14.99
N ALA A 116 -9.32 -1.79 -13.71
CA ALA A 116 -10.50 -1.02 -13.33
C ALA A 116 -10.34 0.47 -13.65
N LEU A 117 -9.10 0.98 -13.68
CA LEU A 117 -8.79 2.35 -14.05
C LEU A 117 -8.65 2.57 -15.57
N SER A 118 -8.56 1.51 -16.39
CA SER A 118 -8.31 1.63 -17.83
C SER A 118 -9.57 1.81 -18.70
N GLU A 119 -10.76 1.98 -18.09
CA GLU A 119 -12.07 2.17 -18.77
C GLU A 119 -12.43 1.14 -19.87
N ASP A 120 -11.71 0.01 -19.91
CA ASP A 120 -11.93 -1.05 -20.89
C ASP A 120 -13.20 -1.87 -20.57
N LYS A 121 -13.65 -2.72 -21.50
CA LYS A 121 -14.81 -3.62 -21.36
C LYS A 121 -14.73 -4.50 -20.11
N ASP A 122 -13.52 -4.79 -19.63
CA ASP A 122 -13.27 -5.58 -18.42
C ASP A 122 -13.13 -4.76 -17.13
N ALA A 123 -13.21 -3.42 -17.20
CA ALA A 123 -13.14 -2.55 -16.03
C ALA A 123 -14.26 -2.85 -15.04
N ALA A 124 -15.50 -3.06 -15.50
CA ALA A 124 -16.63 -3.40 -14.66
C ALA A 124 -16.44 -4.72 -13.90
N LYS A 125 -15.85 -5.74 -14.55
CA LYS A 125 -15.52 -7.02 -13.90
C LYS A 125 -14.46 -6.83 -12.82
N SER A 126 -13.46 -5.99 -13.09
CA SER A 126 -12.39 -5.69 -12.13
C SER A 126 -12.92 -4.90 -10.93
N VAL A 127 -13.80 -3.92 -11.14
CA VAL A 127 -14.49 -3.22 -10.04
C VAL A 127 -15.28 -4.19 -9.16
N ALA A 128 -16.00 -5.14 -9.76
CA ALA A 128 -16.73 -6.18 -9.03
C ALA A 128 -15.78 -7.11 -8.23
N PHE A 129 -14.65 -7.50 -8.81
CA PHE A 129 -13.62 -8.26 -8.11
C PHE A 129 -13.10 -7.51 -6.88
N ILE A 130 -12.74 -6.22 -7.02
CA ILE A 130 -12.25 -5.39 -5.92
C ILE A 130 -13.31 -5.24 -4.83
N LYS A 131 -14.58 -5.09 -5.20
CA LYS A 131 -15.70 -5.05 -4.23
C LYS A 131 -15.78 -6.31 -3.37
N ASN A 132 -15.58 -7.48 -3.96
CA ASN A 132 -15.71 -8.75 -3.26
C ASN A 132 -14.44 -9.13 -2.47
N ASN A 133 -13.27 -8.62 -2.87
CA ASN A 133 -11.96 -9.03 -2.32
C ASN A 133 -11.23 -7.93 -1.52
N ASN A 134 -11.76 -6.71 -1.40
CA ASN A 134 -11.08 -5.63 -0.66
C ASN A 134 -10.82 -5.96 0.84
N LEU A 135 -11.64 -6.82 1.44
CA LEU A 135 -11.46 -7.23 2.84
C LEU A 135 -10.38 -8.29 3.00
N SER A 136 -10.03 -9.02 1.95
CA SER A 136 -8.96 -10.02 1.99
C SER A 136 -7.63 -9.34 2.29
N LEU A 137 -7.31 -8.25 1.58
CA LEU A 137 -6.08 -7.49 1.82
C LEU A 137 -6.08 -6.69 3.13
N LEU A 138 -7.26 -6.41 3.71
CA LEU A 138 -7.37 -5.70 5.00
C LEU A 138 -7.02 -6.59 6.19
N LYS A 139 -7.36 -7.88 6.11
CA LYS A 139 -7.29 -8.83 7.23
C LYS A 139 -5.88 -9.39 7.47
N GLU A 140 -5.03 -9.37 6.46
CA GLU A 140 -3.63 -9.79 6.58
C GLU A 140 -2.79 -8.84 7.45
#